data_AF-A0A552DZF5-F1
#
_entry.id   AF-A0A552DZF5-F1
#
_cell.length_a   1.000
_cell.length_b   1.000
_cell.length_c   1.000
_cell.angle_alpha   90.00
_cell.angle_beta   90.00
_cell.angle_gamma   90.00
#
_symmetry.space_group_name_H-M   'P 1'
#
loop_
_entity.id
_entity.type
_entity.pdbx_description
1 polymer ?
#
loop_
_entity_poly.entity_id
_entity_poly.type
_entity_poly.pdbx_seq_one_letter_code
_entity_poly.pdbx_strand_id
1 'polypeptide(L)'
;MTNVKNLLFMIAVFINIFSWIIKFGLDCDEDLEQNLLTKDSQASIFPCPKCASCHTIKNVSTHNGKPKRKGKNCGQPFVINPSNKTVSNETKKLIALLLLEIISLRGIARVTG
;
A
#
# COMPACT_ATOMS: atom_id res chain seq x y z
N MET A 1 -45.67 -1.98 -6.39
CA MET A 1 -45.48 -1.93 -7.86
C MET A 1 -44.27 -1.06 -8.15
N THR A 2 -43.07 -1.60 -8.01
CA THR A 2 -41.84 -0.86 -8.32
C THR A 2 -41.81 -0.58 -9.82
N ASN A 3 -41.64 0.69 -10.18
CA ASN A 3 -41.69 1.13 -11.58
C ASN A 3 -40.55 0.45 -12.34
N VAL A 4 -40.86 -0.20 -13.47
CA VAL A 4 -39.87 -0.89 -14.33
C VAL A 4 -38.69 0.03 -14.69
N LYS A 5 -38.93 1.35 -14.79
CA LYS A 5 -37.89 2.35 -15.01
C LYS A 5 -36.90 2.47 -13.84
N ASN A 6 -37.36 2.34 -12.60
CA ASN A 6 -36.51 2.38 -11.40
C ASN A 6 -35.64 1.13 -11.30
N LEU A 7 -36.17 -0.04 -11.70
CA LEU A 7 -35.41 -1.28 -11.74
C LEU A 7 -34.29 -1.21 -12.79
N LEU A 8 -34.61 -0.70 -14.00
CA LEU A 8 -33.64 -0.54 -15.07
C LEU A 8 -32.53 0.46 -14.71
N PHE A 9 -32.90 1.56 -14.03
CA PHE A 9 -31.95 2.55 -13.52
C PHE A 9 -30.98 1.96 -12.49
N MET A 10 -31.48 1.19 -11.52
CA MET A 10 -30.63 0.55 -10.51
C MET A 10 -29.65 -0.44 -11.15
N ILE A 11 -30.11 -1.26 -12.10
CA ILE A 11 -29.25 -2.21 -12.82
C ILE A 11 -28.12 -1.47 -13.57
N ALA A 12 -28.42 -0.36 -14.24
CA ALA A 12 -27.41 0.43 -14.94
C ALA A 12 -26.34 1.00 -14.00
N VAL A 13 -26.75 1.46 -12.80
CA VAL A 13 -25.83 1.93 -11.76
C VAL A 13 -24.95 0.80 -11.25
N PHE A 14 -25.53 -0.38 -10.98
CA PHE A 14 -24.76 -1.55 -10.55
C PHE A 14 -23.76 -2.00 -11.61
N ILE A 15 -24.17 -2.12 -12.88
CA ILE A 15 -23.25 -2.51 -13.97
C ILE A 15 -22.07 -1.53 -14.08
N ASN A 16 -22.32 -0.23 -13.94
CA ASN A 16 -21.27 0.79 -13.99
C ASN A 16 -20.30 0.67 -12.79
N ILE A 17 -20.85 0.50 -11.58
CA ILE A 17 -20.06 0.28 -10.35
C ILE A 17 -19.24 -1.00 -10.46
N PHE A 18 -19.84 -2.12 -10.87
CA PHE A 18 -19.13 -3.39 -11.04
C PHE A 18 -18.07 -3.29 -12.13
N SER A 19 -18.35 -2.62 -13.26
CA SER A 19 -17.37 -2.40 -14.31
C SER A 19 -16.17 -1.58 -13.81
N TRP A 20 -16.40 -0.55 -12.99
CA TRP A 20 -15.34 0.24 -12.36
C TRP A 20 -14.55 -0.57 -11.31
N ILE A 21 -15.21 -1.39 -10.50
CA ILE A 21 -14.56 -2.29 -9.53
C ILE A 21 -13.66 -3.32 -10.25
N ILE A 22 -14.16 -3.94 -11.33
CA ILE A 22 -13.38 -4.88 -12.13
C ILE A 22 -12.18 -4.18 -12.78
N LYS A 23 -12.36 -2.94 -13.27
CA LYS A 23 -11.27 -2.13 -13.83
C LYS A 23 -10.23 -1.73 -12.78
N PHE A 24 -10.64 -1.54 -11.53
CA PHE A 24 -9.74 -1.24 -10.40
C PHE A 24 -8.99 -2.50 -9.89
N GLY A 25 -9.57 -3.69 -10.06
CA GLY A 25 -9.02 -4.95 -9.55
C GLY A 25 -8.02 -5.67 -10.47
N LEU A 26 -7.99 -5.35 -11.77
CA LEU A 26 -7.19 -6.08 -12.77
C LEU A 26 -5.82 -5.47 -13.10
N ASP A 27 -5.46 -4.31 -12.55
CA ASP A 27 -4.18 -3.64 -12.85
C ASP A 27 -2.94 -4.31 -12.23
N CYS A 28 -3.07 -5.55 -11.71
CA CYS A 28 -1.96 -6.29 -11.13
C CYS A 28 -1.69 -7.67 -11.75
N ASP A 29 -2.37 -8.06 -12.83
CA ASP A 29 -2.21 -9.39 -13.43
C ASP A 29 -1.27 -9.44 -14.66
N GLU A 30 -1.01 -8.32 -15.34
CA GLU A 30 -0.35 -8.35 -16.66
C GLU A 30 1.20 -8.27 -16.64
N ASP A 31 1.84 -8.35 -15.47
CA ASP A 31 3.30 -8.42 -15.33
C ASP A 31 3.83 -9.84 -15.05
N LEU A 32 2.94 -10.84 -14.94
CA LEU A 32 3.31 -12.23 -14.59
C LEU A 32 3.99 -12.98 -15.76
N GLU A 33 3.58 -12.72 -17.00
CA GLU A 33 4.06 -13.45 -18.18
C GLU A 33 5.48 -13.05 -18.64
N GLN A 34 5.98 -11.86 -18.28
CA GLN A 34 7.30 -11.41 -18.77
C GLN A 34 8.49 -11.80 -17.87
N ASN A 35 8.25 -12.31 -16.66
CA ASN A 35 9.31 -12.70 -15.72
C ASN A 35 9.65 -14.20 -15.72
N LEU A 36 8.99 -15.04 -16.52
CA LEU A 36 9.33 -16.47 -16.62
C LEU A 36 10.60 -16.79 -17.43
N LEU A 37 11.22 -15.78 -18.07
CA LEU A 37 12.47 -15.95 -18.85
C LEU A 37 13.73 -15.34 -18.23
N THR A 38 13.62 -14.62 -17.12
CA THR A 38 14.79 -14.12 -16.38
C THR A 38 14.96 -14.92 -15.10
N LYS A 39 15.95 -15.81 -15.11
CA LYS A 39 16.47 -16.56 -13.96
C LYS A 39 17.13 -15.63 -12.92
N ASP A 40 16.39 -14.64 -12.41
CA ASP A 40 16.80 -13.84 -11.26
C ASP A 40 15.73 -13.98 -10.17
N SER A 41 16.11 -14.73 -9.14
CA SER A 41 15.30 -15.10 -7.98
C SER A 41 14.61 -13.91 -7.30
N GLN A 42 13.30 -14.07 -7.06
CA GLN A 42 12.44 -13.29 -6.17
C GLN A 42 12.13 -11.83 -6.58
N ALA A 43 11.39 -11.67 -7.68
CA ALA A 43 10.49 -10.55 -7.87
C ALA A 43 9.09 -10.90 -7.32
N SER A 44 8.97 -11.08 -6.01
CA SER A 44 7.65 -11.05 -5.36
C SER A 44 7.03 -9.67 -5.58
N ILE A 45 5.88 -9.64 -6.24
CA ILE A 45 5.11 -8.44 -6.54
C ILE A 45 4.65 -7.84 -5.21
N PHE A 46 5.41 -6.86 -4.70
CA PHE A 46 5.01 -6.10 -3.53
C PHE A 46 4.38 -4.79 -4.01
N PRO A 47 3.06 -4.61 -3.88
CA PRO A 47 2.43 -3.36 -4.26
C PRO A 47 2.97 -2.23 -3.40
N CYS A 48 3.14 -1.06 -4.00
CA CYS A 48 3.65 0.08 -3.28
C CYS A 48 2.66 0.49 -2.17
N PRO A 49 3.08 0.62 -0.90
CA PRO A 49 2.17 0.99 0.20
C PRO A 49 1.59 2.41 0.07
N LYS A 50 2.16 3.25 -0.81
CA LYS A 50 1.72 4.64 -1.01
C LYS A 50 0.70 4.78 -2.15
N CYS A 51 0.89 4.07 -3.25
CA CYS A 51 0.09 4.24 -4.46
C CYS A 51 -0.54 2.94 -4.99
N ALA A 52 -0.40 1.83 -4.26
CA ALA A 52 -0.89 0.50 -4.62
C ALA A 52 -0.37 -0.09 -5.95
N SER A 53 0.45 0.63 -6.72
CA SER A 53 1.00 0.13 -7.99
C SER A 53 1.88 -1.11 -7.80
N CYS A 54 1.66 -2.11 -8.66
CA CYS A 54 2.40 -3.35 -8.73
C CYS A 54 3.79 -3.19 -9.40
N HIS A 55 4.00 -2.10 -10.15
CA HIS A 55 5.27 -1.79 -10.80
C HIS A 55 6.30 -1.22 -9.81
N THR A 56 7.20 -2.09 -9.32
CA THR A 56 8.26 -1.71 -8.38
C THR A 56 9.65 -2.12 -8.85
N ILE A 57 10.59 -1.17 -8.82
CA ILE A 57 11.97 -1.39 -9.22
C ILE A 57 12.85 -1.66 -8.01
N LYS A 58 13.88 -2.50 -8.17
CA LYS A 58 14.95 -2.64 -7.17
C LYS A 58 15.69 -1.30 -7.09
N ASN A 59 15.88 -0.79 -5.88
CA ASN A 59 16.59 0.47 -5.65
C ASN A 59 18.01 0.19 -5.15
N VAL A 60 18.23 0.27 -3.84
CA VAL A 60 19.54 0.08 -3.18
C VAL A 60 19.35 -0.84 -1.98
N SER A 61 20.38 -1.57 -1.55
CA SER A 61 20.33 -2.34 -0.30
C SER A 61 20.44 -1.44 0.94
N THR A 62 19.89 -1.88 2.07
CA THR A 62 20.24 -1.30 3.38
C THR A 62 21.67 -1.72 3.75
N HIS A 63 22.27 -1.06 4.76
CA HIS A 63 23.57 -1.48 5.30
C HIS A 63 23.56 -2.93 5.81
N ASN A 64 22.39 -3.46 6.21
CA ASN A 64 22.18 -4.87 6.59
C ASN A 64 21.98 -5.81 5.38
N GLY A 65 22.23 -5.35 4.15
CA GLY A 65 22.08 -6.16 2.93
C GLY A 65 20.64 -6.37 2.46
N LYS A 66 19.62 -5.81 3.13
CA LYS A 66 18.21 -6.02 2.74
C LYS A 66 17.86 -5.20 1.50
N PRO A 67 17.22 -5.76 0.48
CA PRO A 67 16.86 -5.03 -0.72
C PRO A 67 15.75 -3.99 -0.41
N LYS A 68 15.98 -2.73 -0.78
CA LYS A 68 14.90 -1.73 -0.90
C LYS A 68 14.33 -1.76 -2.31
N ARG A 69 13.01 -1.62 -2.43
CA ARG A 69 12.33 -1.36 -3.70
C ARG A 69 11.85 0.08 -3.73
N LYS A 70 11.49 0.56 -4.91
CA LYS A 70 10.92 1.88 -5.15
C LYS A 70 9.72 1.74 -6.08
N GLY A 71 8.60 2.37 -5.75
CA GLY A 71 7.44 2.42 -6.65
C GLY A 71 7.79 3.24 -7.88
N LYS A 72 7.49 2.72 -9.09
CA LYS A 72 7.79 3.44 -10.34
C LYS A 72 6.97 4.73 -10.46
N ASN A 73 5.70 4.68 -10.07
CA ASN A 73 4.77 5.80 -10.24
C ASN A 73 4.92 6.89 -9.18
N CYS A 74 5.15 6.52 -7.91
CA CYS A 74 5.23 7.48 -6.80
C CYS A 74 6.67 7.81 -6.37
N GLY A 75 7.65 7.02 -6.82
CA GLY A 75 9.05 7.18 -6.42
C GLY A 75 9.36 6.87 -4.95
N GLN A 76 8.38 6.41 -4.16
CA GLN A 76 8.58 6.13 -2.75
C GLN A 76 9.41 4.85 -2.56
N PRO A 77 10.56 4.90 -1.86
CA PRO A 77 11.31 3.71 -1.49
C PRO A 77 10.64 2.99 -0.31
N PHE A 78 10.68 1.67 -0.32
CA PHE A 78 10.18 0.81 0.77
C PHE A 78 11.05 -0.45 0.92
N VAL A 79 11.04 -1.03 2.12
CA VAL A 79 11.77 -2.26 2.45
C VAL A 79 10.78 -3.42 2.43
N ILE A 80 11.15 -4.50 1.76
CA ILE A 80 10.41 -5.76 1.84
C ILE A 80 10.64 -6.38 3.21
N ASN A 81 9.56 -6.73 3.91
CA ASN A 81 9.59 -7.39 5.22
C ASN A 81 10.53 -6.69 6.23
N PRO A 82 10.13 -5.52 6.77
CA PRO A 82 10.93 -4.79 7.72
C PRO A 82 11.14 -5.63 9.00
N SER A 83 12.40 -5.86 9.39
CA SER A 83 12.72 -6.59 10.64
C SER A 83 12.75 -5.71 11.88
N ASN A 84 12.72 -4.38 11.72
CA ASN A 84 12.80 -3.47 12.85
C ASN A 84 11.45 -3.42 13.56
N LYS A 85 11.50 -3.32 14.89
CA LYS A 85 10.31 -3.13 15.74
C LYS A 85 9.50 -1.97 15.19
N THR A 86 8.33 -2.27 14.63
CA THR A 86 7.43 -1.26 14.11
C THR A 86 6.63 -0.71 15.28
N VAL A 87 6.70 0.61 15.50
CA VAL A 87 5.81 1.28 16.45
C VAL A 87 4.39 1.06 15.99
N SER A 88 3.56 0.52 16.86
CA SER A 88 2.18 0.19 16.56
C SER A 88 1.34 1.45 16.33
N ASN A 89 0.22 1.31 15.64
CA ASN A 89 -0.57 2.47 15.20
C ASN A 89 -1.21 3.19 16.38
N GLU A 90 -1.57 2.47 17.43
CA GLU A 90 -2.06 3.00 18.70
C GLU A 90 -1.00 3.84 19.41
N THR A 91 0.26 3.40 19.47
CA THR A 91 1.35 4.19 20.05
C THR A 91 1.62 5.44 19.22
N LYS A 92 1.55 5.36 17.89
CA LYS A 92 1.67 6.55 17.01
C LYS A 92 0.55 7.56 17.27
N LYS A 93 -0.69 7.10 17.45
CA LYS A 93 -1.82 7.98 17.79
C LYS A 93 -1.63 8.64 19.16
N LEU A 94 -1.17 7.88 20.16
CA LEU A 94 -0.85 8.42 21.48
C LEU A 94 0.22 9.50 21.39
N ILE A 95 1.33 9.25 20.67
CA ILE A 95 2.39 10.26 20.45
C ILE A 95 1.82 11.53 19.79
N ALA A 96 0.97 11.38 18.78
CA ALA A 96 0.35 12.53 18.11
C ALA A 96 -0.51 13.37 19.07
N LEU A 97 -1.30 12.72 19.94
CA LEU A 97 -2.10 13.42 20.96
C LEU A 97 -1.21 14.16 21.97
N LEU A 98 -0.14 13.52 22.45
CA LEU A 98 0.78 14.14 23.42
C LEU A 98 1.51 15.35 22.81
N LEU A 99 1.85 15.31 21.52
CA LEU A 99 2.44 16.44 20.80
C LEU A 99 1.46 17.61 20.64
N LEU A 100 0.16 17.33 20.44
CA LEU A 100 -0.89 18.35 20.38
C LEU A 100 -1.07 19.06 21.73
N GLU A 101 -0.89 18.34 22.83
CA GLU A 101 -0.85 18.88 24.20
C GLU A 101 0.47 19.60 24.52
N ILE A 102 1.36 19.77 23.55
CA ILE A 102 2.65 20.47 23.68
C ILE A 102 3.54 19.82 24.76
N ILE A 103 3.39 18.52 24.98
CA ILE A 103 4.25 17.78 25.91
C ILE A 103 5.64 17.66 25.30
N SER A 104 6.66 17.95 26.12
CA SER A 104 8.05 17.83 25.67
C SER A 104 8.37 16.42 25.15
N LEU A 105 9.24 16.31 24.14
CA LEU A 105 9.69 15.02 23.61
C LEU A 105 10.28 14.12 24.71
N ARG A 106 10.94 14.71 25.71
CA ARG A 106 11.45 13.97 26.88
C ARG A 106 10.32 13.42 27.76
N GLY A 107 9.21 14.13 27.89
CA GLY A 107 8.01 13.64 28.56
C GLY A 107 7.39 12.48 27.80
N ILE A 108 7.22 12.63 26.48
CA ILE A 108 6.68 11.59 25.59
C ILE A 108 7.53 10.31 25.68
N ALA A 109 8.85 10.42 25.61
CA ALA A 109 9.75 9.28 25.71
C ALA A 109 9.56 8.47 27.00
N ARG A 110 9.30 9.12 28.14
CA ARG A 110 9.03 8.41 29.41
C ARG A 110 7.72 7.64 29.40
N VAL A 111 6.72 8.12 28.66
CA VAL A 111 5.38 7.50 28.59
C VAL A 111 5.37 6.36 27.57
N THR A 112 6.07 6.50 26.46
CA THR A 112 6.01 5.56 25.33
C THR A 112 7.14 4.53 25.30
N GLY A 113 8.24 4.75 26.04
CA GLY A 113 9.42 3.86 26.08
C GLY A 113 10.58 4.38 25.25
#